data_AF-X1MPT6-F1
#
_entry.id   AF-X1MPT6-F1
#
_cell.length_a   1.000
_cell.length_b   1.000
_cell.length_c   1.000
_cell.angle_alpha   90.00
_cell.angle_beta   90.00
_cell.angle_gamma   90.00
#
_symmetry.space_group_name_H-M   'P 1'
#
loop_
_entity.id
_entity.type
_entity.pdbx_description
1 polymer ?
#
loop_
_entity_poly.entity_id
_entity_poly.type
_entity_poly.pdbx_seq_one_letter_code
_entity_poly.pdbx_strand_id
1 'polypeptide(L)'
;MPAKKVAIMVDEMYQVLEVWFPYYRLKEAGLEVNFVAAEAKKEYHSKEGYPCISEIAAAEADAGDYDCMVVPGGFAPDFMRRNADVIKFANDMVNAGKVITAICHGGWL
;
A
#
# COMPACT_ATOMS: atom_id res chain seq x y z
N MET A 1 5.39 -14.66 18.87
CA MET A 1 5.91 -13.56 18.03
C MET A 1 4.79 -12.55 17.88
N PRO A 2 5.04 -11.25 17.87
CA PRO A 2 4.00 -10.26 17.58
C PRO A 2 3.35 -10.56 16.22
N ALA A 3 2.07 -10.19 16.07
CA ALA A 3 1.36 -10.33 14.80
C ALA A 3 2.09 -9.50 13.73
N LYS A 4 2.36 -10.09 12.57
CA LYS A 4 3.04 -9.38 11.48
C LYS A 4 2.08 -8.48 10.73
N LYS A 5 2.50 -7.25 10.45
CA LYS A 5 1.66 -6.20 9.87
C LYS A 5 2.18 -5.75 8.51
N VAL A 6 1.29 -5.60 7.53
CA VAL A 6 1.63 -5.27 6.15
C VAL A 6 0.86 -4.03 5.68
N ALA A 7 1.58 -3.07 5.10
CA ALA A 7 1.00 -1.95 4.37
C ALA A 7 0.86 -2.32 2.89
N ILE A 8 -0.34 -2.23 2.33
CA ILE A 8 -0.56 -2.27 0.88
C ILE A 8 -0.85 -0.85 0.41
N MET A 9 0.00 -0.33 -0.47
CA MET A 9 -0.18 1.01 -1.03
C MET A 9 -1.32 1.01 -2.04
N VAL A 10 -2.24 1.97 -1.95
CA VAL A 10 -3.38 2.11 -2.88
C VAL A 10 -3.54 3.57 -3.31
N ASP A 11 -3.89 3.78 -4.57
CA ASP A 11 -4.31 5.06 -5.14
C ASP A 11 -5.21 4.79 -6.38
N GLU A 12 -5.67 5.83 -7.06
CA GLU A 12 -6.54 5.70 -8.23
C GLU A 12 -5.91 4.88 -9.36
N MET A 13 -6.74 4.18 -10.12
CA MET A 13 -6.35 3.34 -11.26
C MET A 13 -5.33 2.24 -10.90
N TYR A 14 -5.42 1.68 -9.69
CA TYR A 14 -4.64 0.50 -9.30
C TYR A 14 -5.02 -0.73 -10.15
N GLN A 15 -4.13 -1.72 -10.23
CA GLN A 15 -4.42 -3.00 -10.89
C GLN A 15 -5.13 -3.95 -9.90
N VAL A 16 -6.34 -4.42 -10.26
CA VAL A 16 -7.23 -5.18 -9.35
C VAL A 16 -6.57 -6.35 -8.65
N LEU A 17 -5.94 -7.26 -9.42
CA LEU A 17 -5.31 -8.46 -8.89
C LEU A 17 -4.07 -8.13 -8.06
N GLU A 18 -3.33 -7.08 -8.40
CA GLU A 18 -2.11 -6.68 -7.68
C GLU A 18 -2.40 -6.08 -6.30
N VAL A 19 -3.63 -5.57 -6.06
CA VAL A 19 -4.12 -5.17 -4.72
C VAL A 19 -4.80 -6.34 -4.01
N TRP A 20 -5.85 -6.90 -4.64
CA TRP A 20 -6.77 -7.80 -3.95
C TRP A 20 -6.20 -9.20 -3.73
N PHE A 21 -5.41 -9.72 -4.67
CA PHE A 21 -4.82 -11.06 -4.49
C PHE A 21 -3.81 -11.07 -3.32
N PRO A 22 -2.83 -10.14 -3.23
CA PRO A 22 -1.97 -10.04 -2.05
C PRO A 22 -2.75 -9.78 -0.76
N TYR A 23 -3.74 -8.89 -0.78
CA TYR A 23 -4.56 -8.60 0.41
C TYR A 23 -5.19 -9.87 1.01
N TYR A 24 -5.93 -10.63 0.20
CA TYR A 24 -6.58 -11.84 0.69
C TYR A 24 -5.59 -12.95 1.02
N ARG A 25 -4.46 -13.06 0.31
CA ARG A 25 -3.43 -14.06 0.64
C ARG A 25 -2.71 -13.76 1.95
N LEU A 26 -2.39 -12.51 2.21
CA LEU A 26 -1.76 -12.09 3.46
C LEU A 26 -2.70 -12.25 4.65
N LYS A 27 -3.99 -11.91 4.48
CA LYS A 27 -5.00 -12.14 5.52
C LYS A 27 -5.20 -13.62 5.84
N GLU A 28 -5.29 -14.48 4.82
CA GLU A 28 -5.39 -15.94 5.03
C GLU A 28 -4.15 -16.54 5.70
N ALA A 29 -2.98 -15.96 5.47
CA ALA A 29 -1.75 -16.33 6.16
C ALA A 29 -1.68 -15.79 7.61
N GLY A 30 -2.72 -15.11 8.09
CA GLY A 30 -2.82 -14.61 9.47
C GLY A 30 -2.10 -13.28 9.73
N LEU A 31 -1.77 -12.51 8.69
CA LEU A 31 -1.17 -11.18 8.84
C LEU A 31 -2.23 -10.10 8.97
N GLU A 32 -1.92 -9.06 9.74
CA GLU A 32 -2.69 -7.82 9.73
C GLU A 32 -2.32 -7.03 8.46
N VAL A 33 -3.31 -6.53 7.74
CA VAL A 33 -3.11 -5.85 6.46
C VAL A 33 -3.91 -4.57 6.46
N ASN A 34 -3.25 -3.44 6.19
CA ASN A 34 -3.88 -2.15 5.99
C ASN A 34 -3.59 -1.63 4.58
N PHE A 35 -4.61 -1.07 3.94
CA PHE A 35 -4.48 -0.19 2.81
C PHE A 35 -4.04 1.20 3.29
N VAL A 36 -2.89 1.62 2.78
CA VAL A 36 -2.31 2.94 3.05
C VAL A 36 -2.38 3.76 1.76
N ALA A 37 -2.91 4.98 1.86
CA ALA A 37 -3.07 5.87 0.73
C ALA A 37 -2.84 7.33 1.15
N ALA A 38 -2.94 8.27 0.21
CA ALA A 38 -2.81 9.70 0.51
C ALA A 38 -3.81 10.19 1.58
N GLU A 39 -5.04 9.68 1.55
CA GLU A 39 -6.11 10.02 2.48
C GLU A 39 -6.67 8.73 3.09
N ALA A 40 -7.12 8.77 4.35
CA ALA A 40 -7.84 7.67 4.99
C ALA A 40 -9.34 7.73 4.69
N LYS A 41 -10.02 6.58 4.73
CA LYS A 41 -11.48 6.46 4.53
C LYS A 41 -11.97 6.99 3.18
N LYS A 42 -11.05 7.12 2.21
CA LYS A 42 -11.36 7.50 0.84
C LYS A 42 -11.47 6.24 0.00
N GLU A 43 -12.42 6.25 -0.93
CA GLU A 43 -12.60 5.20 -1.91
C GLU A 43 -11.73 5.48 -3.15
N TYR A 44 -10.83 4.57 -3.45
CA TYR A 44 -9.97 4.57 -4.63
C TYR A 44 -10.44 3.49 -5.60
N HIS A 45 -10.43 3.78 -6.90
CA HIS A 45 -10.96 2.86 -7.90
C HIS A 45 -9.84 2.20 -8.70
N SER A 46 -10.02 0.91 -9.01
CA SER A 46 -9.11 0.21 -9.92
C SER A 46 -9.27 0.72 -11.37
N LYS A 47 -8.41 0.26 -12.28
CA LYS A 47 -8.58 0.49 -13.73
C LYS A 47 -9.94 0.01 -14.26
N GLU A 48 -10.49 -1.02 -13.64
CA GLU A 48 -11.77 -1.65 -13.94
C GLU A 48 -12.91 -1.14 -13.05
N GLY A 49 -12.66 -0.15 -12.18
CA GLY A 49 -13.67 0.47 -11.33
C GLY A 49 -13.98 -0.27 -10.02
N TYR A 50 -13.17 -1.25 -9.62
CA TYR A 50 -13.36 -1.91 -8.31
C TYR A 50 -12.97 -0.95 -7.18
N PRO A 51 -13.80 -0.80 -6.13
CA PRO A 51 -13.53 0.14 -5.06
C PRO A 51 -12.59 -0.47 -4.02
N CYS A 52 -11.67 0.34 -3.49
CA CYS A 52 -10.83 0.02 -2.34
C CYS A 52 -10.83 1.21 -1.38
N ILE A 53 -11.21 0.99 -0.13
CA ILE A 53 -11.25 2.06 0.88
C ILE A 53 -9.95 1.98 1.69
N SER A 54 -9.19 3.07 1.72
CA SER A 54 -7.99 3.17 2.55
C SER A 54 -8.33 3.20 4.04
N GLU A 55 -7.62 2.45 4.87
CA GLU A 55 -7.80 2.54 6.33
C GLU A 55 -6.91 3.61 6.95
N ILE A 56 -5.70 3.82 6.42
CA ILE A 56 -4.68 4.70 7.01
C ILE A 56 -4.20 5.74 5.98
N ALA A 57 -4.09 6.99 6.41
CA ALA A 57 -3.46 8.05 5.62
C ALA A 57 -1.94 7.93 5.75
N ALA A 58 -1.20 8.09 4.66
CA ALA A 58 0.26 7.98 4.64
C ALA A 58 0.93 8.98 5.59
N ALA A 59 0.34 10.16 5.79
CA ALA A 59 0.81 11.17 6.73
C ALA A 59 0.74 10.72 8.21
N GLU A 60 -0.13 9.76 8.52
CA GLU A 60 -0.38 9.24 9.88
C GLU A 60 0.22 7.84 10.08
N ALA A 61 0.71 7.20 9.02
CA ALA A 61 1.28 5.86 9.08
C ALA A 61 2.69 5.88 9.66
N ASP A 62 2.94 5.07 10.69
CA ASP A 62 4.29 4.86 11.24
C ASP A 62 4.93 3.62 10.61
N ALA A 63 6.09 3.78 9.98
CA ALA A 63 6.87 2.65 9.44
C ALA A 63 7.31 1.65 10.53
N GLY A 64 7.40 2.08 11.78
CA GLY A 64 7.67 1.24 12.94
C GLY A 64 6.64 0.12 13.13
N ASP A 65 5.38 0.37 12.78
CA ASP A 65 4.26 -0.55 12.97
C ASP A 65 4.22 -1.70 11.96
N TYR A 66 4.91 -1.56 10.82
CA TYR A 66 4.83 -2.50 9.71
C TYR A 66 6.10 -3.34 9.57
N ASP A 67 5.94 -4.59 9.13
CA ASP A 67 7.05 -5.48 8.77
C ASP A 67 7.32 -5.48 7.26
N CYS A 68 6.30 -5.15 6.46
CA CYS A 68 6.34 -5.22 5.01
C CYS A 68 5.49 -4.12 4.36
N MET A 69 5.95 -3.62 3.22
CA MET A 69 5.19 -2.77 2.30
C MET A 69 5.02 -3.48 0.95
N VAL A 70 3.78 -3.51 0.45
CA VAL A 70 3.43 -3.96 -0.90
C VAL A 70 3.06 -2.73 -1.72
N VAL A 71 3.70 -2.59 -2.88
CA VAL A 71 3.41 -1.55 -3.86
C VAL A 71 2.86 -2.20 -5.13
N PRO A 72 1.53 -2.30 -5.25
CA PRO A 72 0.84 -2.70 -6.46
C PRO A 72 1.14 -1.72 -7.62
N GLY A 73 1.02 -2.21 -8.84
CA GLY A 73 1.06 -1.38 -10.03
C GLY A 73 -0.31 -0.89 -10.44
N GLY A 74 -0.54 -0.90 -11.75
CA GLY A 74 -1.60 -0.11 -12.36
C GLY A 74 -1.06 1.23 -12.83
N PHE A 75 -1.88 2.28 -12.77
CA PHE A 75 -1.43 3.67 -12.92
C PHE A 75 -1.36 4.38 -11.55
N ALA A 76 -1.74 3.69 -10.47
CA ALA A 76 -1.67 4.18 -9.10
C ALA A 76 -0.28 4.73 -8.69
N PRO A 77 0.85 4.08 -9.06
CA PRO A 77 2.18 4.63 -8.74
C PRO A 77 2.43 6.04 -9.29
N ASP A 78 1.78 6.43 -10.39
CA ASP A 78 1.84 7.79 -10.94
C ASP A 78 1.15 8.84 -10.07
N PHE A 79 0.10 8.46 -9.34
CA PHE A 79 -0.52 9.32 -8.34
C PHE A 79 0.32 9.34 -7.06
N MET A 80 0.73 8.17 -6.57
CA MET A 80 1.52 8.00 -5.34
C MET A 80 2.81 8.83 -5.35
N ARG A 81 3.60 8.78 -6.44
CA ARG A 81 4.90 9.49 -6.52
C ARG A 81 4.79 11.02 -6.63
N ARG A 82 3.57 11.57 -6.64
CA ARG A 82 3.31 13.02 -6.62
C ARG A 82 2.82 13.50 -5.25
N ASN A 83 2.56 12.59 -4.32
CA ASN A 83 2.14 12.92 -2.97
C ASN A 83 3.34 12.83 -2.02
N ALA A 84 3.67 13.94 -1.37
CA ALA A 84 4.85 14.03 -0.50
C ALA A 84 4.77 13.09 0.72
N ASP A 85 3.59 12.87 1.29
CA ASP A 85 3.41 12.01 2.45
C ASP A 85 3.53 10.53 2.09
N VAL A 86 3.01 10.13 0.92
CA VAL A 86 3.18 8.77 0.39
C VAL A 86 4.66 8.47 0.11
N ILE A 87 5.37 9.41 -0.52
CA ILE A 87 6.82 9.28 -0.76
C ILE A 87 7.58 9.21 0.57
N LYS A 88 7.21 10.04 1.56
CA LYS A 88 7.82 10.04 2.88
C LYS A 88 7.65 8.68 3.56
N PHE A 89 6.42 8.16 3.62
CA PHE A 89 6.14 6.86 4.23
C PHE A 89 6.91 5.71 3.53
N ALA A 90 6.94 5.71 2.19
CA ALA A 90 7.70 4.71 1.44
C ALA A 90 9.21 4.78 1.76
N ASN A 91 9.78 5.97 1.85
CA ASN A 91 11.18 6.16 2.26
C ASN A 91 11.42 5.74 3.71
N ASP A 92 10.49 6.02 4.63
CA ASP A 92 10.60 5.62 6.02
C ASP A 92 10.62 4.09 6.16
N MET A 93 9.79 3.37 5.39
CA MET A 93 9.81 1.90 5.30
C MET A 93 11.17 1.36 4.80
N VAL A 94 11.74 1.99 3.76
CA VAL A 94 13.07 1.64 3.22
C VAL A 94 14.17 1.90 4.25
N ASN A 95 14.19 3.09 4.86
CA ASN A 95 15.18 3.51 5.84
C ASN A 95 15.13 2.67 7.12
N ALA A 96 13.95 2.20 7.51
CA ALA A 96 13.77 1.29 8.63
C ALA A 96 14.13 -0.17 8.30
N GLY A 97 14.61 -0.47 7.08
CA GLY A 97 15.03 -1.80 6.66
C GLY A 97 13.88 -2.81 6.56
N LYS A 98 12.66 -2.34 6.32
CA LYS A 98 11.47 -3.20 6.19
C LYS A 98 11.50 -3.95 4.86
N VAL A 99 10.71 -5.02 4.78
CA VAL A 99 10.56 -5.76 3.51
C VAL A 99 9.75 -4.91 2.53
N ILE A 100 10.29 -4.65 1.35
CA ILE A 100 9.61 -3.91 0.29
C ILE A 100 9.33 -4.85 -0.87
N THR A 101 8.09 -4.86 -1.34
CA THR A 101 7.67 -5.63 -2.51
C THR A 101 6.98 -4.70 -3.49
N ALA A 102 7.31 -4.82 -4.76
CA ALA A 102 6.71 -4.03 -5.83
C ALA A 102 6.43 -4.93 -7.03
N ILE A 103 5.36 -4.65 -7.75
CA ILE A 103 4.97 -5.40 -8.95
C ILE A 103 4.51 -4.43 -10.04
N CYS A 104 4.75 -4.79 -11.31
CA CYS A 104 4.37 -3.98 -12.48
C CYS A 104 5.02 -2.57 -12.42
N HIS A 105 4.21 -1.50 -12.37
CA HIS A 105 4.69 -0.12 -12.25
C HIS A 105 4.94 0.32 -10.80
N GLY A 106 4.70 -0.56 -9.82
CA GLY A 106 4.84 -0.24 -8.40
C GLY A 106 6.23 0.29 -8.03
N GLY A 107 7.29 -0.18 -8.71
CA GLY A 107 8.66 0.28 -8.45
C GLY A 107 8.98 1.71 -8.89
N TRP A 108 7.99 2.47 -9.37
CA TRP A 108 8.13 3.90 -9.67
C TRP A 108 7.82 4.80 -8.47
N LEU A 109 7.21 4.25 -7.42
CA LEU A 109 7.13 4.87 -6.09
C LEU A 109 8.43 4.60 -5.34
#